data_AF-A0A960MET6-F1
#
_entry.id   AF-A0A960MET6-F1
#
_cell.length_a   1.000
_cell.length_b   1.000
_cell.length_c   1.000
_cell.angle_alpha   90.00
_cell.angle_beta   90.00
_cell.angle_gamma   90.00
#
_symmetry.space_group_name_H-M   'P 1'
#
loop_
_entity.id
_entity.type
_entity.pdbx_description
1 polymer ?
#
loop_
_entity_poly.entity_id
_entity_poly.type
_entity_poly.pdbx_seq_one_letter_code
_entity_poly.pdbx_strand_id
1 'polypeptide(L)'
;MSANEPQPEIRTVDATQVRQAIDALEAIIRDRALLNSLSPEDRQRLLTAAGDVFCPDVRQRRRQVKERQRQRKATKIDRTEEILHQTGIRELRRRPVFTTPNAYAPVLGEPVEVDDAEFREVVEPQNCYICKQNYDQIHHFYDQLCPACAEVNFKKRTETADLRGRVALLTGGRVKIGYQAGIKLLRAGASLIMTTRFPRDAAKRFAEELDFADWGDRLEIFGLDLRHTPSVEAFARHLERSEDRLDFILHNACQT
;
A
#
# COMPACT_ATOMS: atom_id res chain seq x y z
N MET A 1 44.04 -30.95 -4.53
CA MET A 1 43.25 -32.01 -3.86
C MET A 1 42.74 -31.45 -2.55
N SER A 2 41.66 -30.65 -2.58
CA SER A 2 41.00 -30.20 -1.35
C SER A 2 39.96 -31.25 -0.99
N ALA A 3 40.24 -31.98 0.09
CA ALA A 3 39.28 -32.92 0.67
C ALA A 3 38.02 -32.15 1.08
N ASN A 4 36.89 -32.58 0.54
CA ASN A 4 35.56 -32.09 0.85
C ASN A 4 35.19 -32.65 2.23
N GLU A 5 35.36 -31.87 3.29
CA GLU A 5 34.88 -32.24 4.64
C GLU A 5 33.35 -32.39 4.61
N PRO A 6 32.79 -33.52 5.05
CA PRO A 6 31.35 -33.72 5.07
C PRO A 6 30.71 -32.73 6.06
N GLN A 7 29.81 -31.88 5.56
CA GLN A 7 28.97 -31.05 6.43
C GLN A 7 28.10 -31.97 7.31
N PRO A 8 28.07 -31.78 8.64
CA PRO A 8 27.27 -32.63 9.51
C PRO A 8 25.77 -32.47 9.20
N GLU A 9 25.07 -33.59 9.02
CA GLU A 9 23.61 -33.64 8.90
C GLU A 9 22.96 -32.95 10.11
N ILE A 10 22.15 -31.91 9.85
CA ILE A 10 21.38 -31.23 10.88
C ILE A 10 20.23 -32.14 11.28
N ARG A 11 20.42 -32.99 12.29
CA ARG A 11 19.33 -33.75 12.91
C ARG A 11 18.35 -32.77 13.57
N THR A 12 17.08 -32.83 13.18
CA THR A 12 16.01 -32.08 13.85
C THR A 12 15.72 -32.72 15.20
N VAL A 13 16.06 -32.03 16.29
CA VAL A 13 15.77 -32.46 17.67
C VAL A 13 14.36 -32.04 18.04
N ASP A 14 13.55 -32.93 18.59
CA ASP A 14 12.20 -32.62 19.04
C ASP A 14 12.17 -32.01 20.46
N ALA A 15 11.06 -31.37 20.83
CA ALA A 15 10.91 -30.72 22.14
C ALA A 15 10.91 -31.70 23.33
N THR A 16 10.71 -33.00 23.10
CA THR A 16 10.70 -34.03 24.15
C THR A 16 12.12 -34.48 24.47
N GLN A 17 12.96 -34.69 23.45
CA GLN A 17 14.37 -34.99 23.56
C GLN A 17 15.15 -33.86 24.25
N VAL A 18 14.80 -32.60 23.96
CA VAL A 18 15.39 -31.45 24.68
C VAL A 18 15.03 -31.48 26.16
N ARG A 19 13.78 -31.80 26.51
CA ARG A 19 13.36 -31.91 27.92
C ARG A 19 14.09 -33.02 28.66
N GLN A 20 14.22 -34.20 28.04
CA GLN A 20 15.00 -35.31 28.61
C GLN A 20 16.48 -34.95 28.80
N ALA A 21 17.07 -34.19 27.87
CA ALA A 21 18.44 -33.71 28.01
C ALA A 21 18.58 -32.69 29.16
N ILE A 22 17.59 -31.81 29.36
CA ILE A 22 17.54 -30.88 30.51
C ILE A 22 17.50 -31.67 31.82
N ASP A 23 16.58 -32.64 31.95
CA ASP A 23 16.42 -33.45 33.16
C ASP A 23 17.72 -34.21 33.50
N ALA A 24 18.38 -34.76 32.48
CA ALA A 24 19.67 -35.44 32.64
C ALA A 24 20.79 -34.50 33.09
N LEU A 25 20.87 -33.29 32.50
CA LEU A 25 21.85 -32.28 32.91
C LEU A 25 21.60 -31.80 34.35
N GLU A 26 20.34 -31.59 34.74
CA GLU A 26 19.99 -31.22 36.12
C GLU A 26 20.34 -32.32 37.12
N ALA A 27 20.10 -33.59 36.77
CA ALA A 27 20.51 -34.73 37.60
C ALA A 27 22.04 -34.77 37.81
N ILE A 28 22.81 -34.53 36.76
CA ILE A 28 24.28 -34.46 36.81
C ILE A 28 24.77 -33.24 37.63
N ILE A 29 24.05 -32.12 37.58
CA ILE A 29 24.36 -30.94 38.42
C ILE A 29 24.13 -31.25 39.90
N ARG A 30 23.06 -31.98 40.23
CA ARG A 30 22.74 -32.41 41.61
C ARG A 30 23.69 -33.48 42.12
N ASP A 31 24.10 -34.41 41.27
CA ASP A 31 25.10 -35.43 41.58
C ASP A 31 26.15 -35.58 40.46
N ARG A 32 27.33 -35.02 40.70
CA ARG A 32 28.45 -35.09 39.76
C ARG A 32 29.08 -36.48 39.66
N ALA A 33 28.82 -37.40 40.59
CA ALA A 33 29.34 -38.76 40.54
C ALA A 33 28.77 -39.55 39.35
N LEU A 34 27.61 -39.15 38.82
CA LEU A 34 27.01 -39.71 37.61
C LEU A 34 27.89 -39.55 36.36
N LEU A 35 28.87 -38.63 36.36
CA LEU A 35 29.84 -38.53 35.26
C LEU A 35 30.88 -39.66 35.28
N ASN A 36 31.08 -40.31 36.42
CA ASN A 36 32.05 -41.41 36.55
C ASN A 36 31.52 -42.73 35.98
N SER A 37 30.20 -42.84 35.76
CA SER A 37 29.60 -43.99 35.06
C SER A 37 29.68 -43.89 33.54
N LEU A 38 30.13 -42.75 33.01
CA LEU A 38 30.35 -42.55 31.57
C LEU A 38 31.76 -42.95 31.16
N SER A 39 31.92 -43.36 29.91
CA SER A 39 33.25 -43.52 29.31
C SER A 39 33.99 -42.18 29.30
N PRO A 40 35.35 -42.18 29.34
CA PRO A 40 36.13 -40.94 29.22
C PRO A 40 35.78 -40.15 27.94
N GLU A 41 35.47 -40.85 26.85
CA GLU A 41 35.07 -40.26 25.58
C GLU A 41 33.70 -39.57 25.67
N ASP A 42 32.68 -40.25 26.22
CA ASP A 42 31.34 -39.68 26.33
C ASP A 42 31.27 -38.54 27.34
N ARG A 43 32.05 -38.63 28.43
CA ARG A 43 32.20 -37.52 29.38
C ARG A 43 32.78 -36.28 28.70
N GLN A 44 33.83 -36.44 27.89
CA GLN A 44 34.43 -35.34 27.14
C GLN A 44 33.43 -34.76 26.13
N ARG A 45 32.74 -35.62 25.36
CA ARG A 45 31.72 -35.19 24.39
C ARG A 45 30.59 -34.42 25.03
N LEU A 46 30.06 -34.89 26.17
CA LEU A 46 29.00 -34.21 26.91
C LEU A 46 29.45 -32.83 27.40
N LEU A 47 30.63 -32.73 28.01
CA LEU A 47 31.15 -31.47 28.55
C LEU A 47 31.49 -30.47 27.43
N THR A 48 32.08 -30.92 26.33
CA THR A 48 32.34 -30.08 25.15
C THR A 48 31.04 -29.61 24.54
N ALA A 49 30.06 -30.50 24.30
CA ALA A 49 28.76 -30.12 23.75
C ALA A 49 27.99 -29.15 24.67
N ALA A 50 27.98 -29.38 25.98
CA ALA A 50 27.38 -28.47 26.94
C ALA A 50 28.08 -27.10 26.96
N GLY A 51 29.42 -27.09 26.83
CA GLY A 51 30.23 -25.90 26.70
C GLY A 51 29.93 -25.11 25.42
N ASP A 52 29.83 -25.78 24.28
CA ASP A 52 29.52 -25.18 22.97
C ASP A 52 28.09 -24.64 22.91
N VAL A 53 27.14 -25.29 23.60
CA VAL A 53 25.76 -24.78 23.76
C VAL A 53 25.72 -23.56 24.66
N PHE A 54 26.49 -23.54 25.75
CA PHE A 54 26.54 -22.42 26.70
C PHE A 54 27.31 -21.21 26.15
N CYS A 55 28.46 -21.44 25.51
CA CYS A 55 29.33 -20.43 24.94
C CYS A 55 29.58 -20.73 23.45
N PRO A 56 28.59 -20.47 22.58
CA PRO A 56 28.73 -20.73 21.15
C PRO A 56 29.81 -19.83 20.55
N ASP A 57 30.53 -20.36 19.54
CA ASP A 57 31.56 -19.61 18.79
C ASP A 57 31.05 -18.22 18.37
N VAL A 58 31.95 -17.23 18.34
CA VAL A 58 31.67 -15.82 18.01
C VAL A 58 30.88 -15.70 16.71
N ARG A 59 31.11 -16.58 15.72
CA ARG A 59 30.36 -16.63 14.46
C ARG A 59 28.91 -17.07 14.66
N GLN A 60 28.66 -18.11 15.45
CA GLN A 60 27.32 -18.61 15.75
C GLN A 60 26.51 -17.60 16.59
N ARG A 61 27.13 -17.00 17.61
CA ARG A 61 26.52 -15.92 18.41
C ARG A 61 26.13 -14.72 17.55
N ARG A 62 27.01 -14.27 16.65
CA ARG A 62 26.72 -13.18 15.70
C ARG A 62 25.55 -13.52 14.76
N ARG A 63 25.49 -14.77 14.26
CA ARG A 63 24.39 -15.25 13.42
C ARG A 63 23.05 -15.20 14.16
N GLN A 64 22.99 -15.74 15.38
CA GLN A 64 21.78 -15.75 16.21
C GLN A 64 21.30 -14.34 16.57
N VAL A 65 22.21 -13.44 16.95
CA VAL A 65 21.86 -12.03 17.24
C VAL A 65 21.30 -11.35 15.99
N LYS A 66 21.93 -11.55 14.83
CA LYS A 66 21.48 -10.99 13.55
C LYS A 66 20.11 -11.56 13.15
N GLU A 67 19.88 -12.85 13.36
CA GLU A 67 18.62 -13.51 13.07
C GLU A 67 17.49 -13.02 13.99
N ARG A 68 17.75 -12.90 15.29
CA ARG A 68 16.79 -12.33 16.26
C ARG A 68 16.47 -10.87 15.94
N GLN A 69 17.47 -10.08 15.53
CA GLN A 69 17.25 -8.71 15.07
C GLN A 69 16.42 -8.66 13.79
N ARG A 70 16.68 -9.56 12.83
CA ARG A 70 15.88 -9.69 11.60
C ARG A 70 14.44 -10.06 11.90
N GLN A 71 14.20 -11.05 12.76
CA GLN A 71 12.85 -11.47 13.17
C GLN A 71 12.10 -10.31 13.83
N ARG A 72 12.73 -9.61 14.78
CA ARG A 72 12.13 -8.42 15.40
C ARG A 72 11.79 -7.32 14.40
N LYS A 73 12.67 -7.06 13.42
CA LYS A 73 12.41 -6.10 12.35
C LYS A 73 11.25 -6.55 11.45
N ALA A 74 11.20 -7.83 11.08
CA ALA A 74 10.12 -8.38 10.28
C ALA A 74 8.77 -8.21 10.98
N THR A 75 8.65 -8.62 12.25
CA THR A 75 7.41 -8.46 13.03
C THR A 75 6.94 -7.00 13.13
N LYS A 76 7.86 -6.04 13.21
CA LYS A 76 7.52 -4.61 13.20
C LYS A 76 6.97 -4.13 11.86
N ILE A 77 7.60 -4.56 10.77
CA ILE A 77 7.17 -4.24 9.40
C ILE A 77 5.78 -4.83 9.17
N ASP A 78 5.57 -6.10 9.52
CA ASP A 78 4.30 -6.80 9.36
C ASP A 78 3.17 -6.08 10.10
N ARG A 79 3.40 -5.70 11.37
CA ARG A 79 2.42 -4.94 12.16
C ARG A 79 2.11 -3.57 11.57
N THR A 80 3.12 -2.88 11.03
CA THR A 80 2.92 -1.57 10.39
C THR A 80 2.12 -1.72 9.11
N GLU A 81 2.47 -2.68 8.26
CA GLU A 81 1.73 -2.99 7.04
C GLU A 81 0.28 -3.33 7.32
N GLU A 82 -0.01 -4.12 8.37
CA GLU A 82 -1.37 -4.46 8.78
C GLU A 82 -2.22 -3.21 9.06
N ILE A 83 -1.68 -2.24 9.80
CA ILE A 83 -2.36 -0.97 10.10
C ILE A 83 -2.62 -0.16 8.82
N LEU A 84 -1.61 -0.05 7.95
CA LEU A 84 -1.75 0.70 6.71
C LEU A 84 -2.74 0.02 5.75
N HIS A 85 -2.76 -1.32 5.71
CA HIS A 85 -3.69 -2.12 4.91
C HIS A 85 -5.16 -1.85 5.21
N GLN A 86 -5.48 -1.44 6.43
CA GLN A 86 -6.84 -1.12 6.86
C GLN A 86 -7.28 0.31 6.50
N THR A 87 -6.47 1.10 5.80
CA THR A 87 -6.85 2.45 5.37
C THR A 87 -7.76 2.44 4.15
N GLY A 88 -8.70 3.39 4.08
CA GLY A 88 -9.67 3.47 2.98
C GLY A 88 -9.03 3.59 1.59
N ILE A 89 -7.92 4.33 1.46
CA ILE A 89 -7.22 4.46 0.18
C ILE A 89 -6.65 3.13 -0.32
N ARG A 90 -6.15 2.27 0.58
CA ARG A 90 -5.64 0.94 0.21
C ARG A 90 -6.76 -0.03 -0.11
N GLU A 91 -7.91 0.08 0.54
CA GLU A 91 -9.10 -0.68 0.17
C GLU A 91 -9.55 -0.35 -1.27
N LEU A 92 -9.68 0.94 -1.59
CA LEU A 92 -10.06 1.38 -2.94
C LEU A 92 -9.09 0.91 -4.03
N ARG A 93 -7.78 0.89 -3.74
CA ARG A 93 -6.75 0.39 -4.68
C ARG A 93 -6.86 -1.11 -4.97
N ARG A 94 -7.46 -1.90 -4.07
CA ARG A 94 -7.63 -3.37 -4.27
C ARG A 94 -8.84 -3.72 -5.12
N ARG A 95 -9.80 -2.81 -5.29
CA ARG A 95 -11.00 -3.08 -6.08
C ARG A 95 -10.62 -3.29 -7.55
N PRO A 96 -11.13 -4.35 -8.21
CA PRO A 96 -10.77 -4.67 -9.60
C PRO A 96 -11.30 -3.62 -10.58
N VAL A 97 -12.41 -2.96 -10.24
CA VAL A 97 -12.97 -1.82 -10.97
C VAL A 97 -12.94 -0.62 -10.03
N PHE A 98 -12.19 0.41 -10.41
CA PHE A 98 -12.16 1.68 -9.69
C PHE A 98 -13.45 2.45 -10.02
N THR A 99 -14.53 2.13 -9.31
CA THR A 99 -15.80 2.88 -9.36
C THR A 99 -15.58 4.24 -8.72
N THR A 100 -16.01 5.32 -9.38
CA THR A 100 -15.91 6.66 -8.79
C THR A 100 -16.78 6.70 -7.55
N PRO A 101 -16.21 6.91 -6.34
CA PRO A 101 -17.06 7.08 -5.17
C PRO A 101 -18.02 8.25 -5.40
N ASN A 102 -19.28 8.04 -5.01
CA ASN A 102 -20.43 8.89 -5.32
C ASN A 102 -20.15 10.40 -5.18
N ALA A 103 -20.79 11.18 -6.06
CA ALA A 103 -20.80 12.65 -6.04
C ALA A 103 -21.18 13.23 -4.66
N TYR A 104 -21.99 12.46 -3.95
CA TYR A 104 -22.43 12.68 -2.60
C TYR A 104 -21.74 11.66 -1.71
N ALA A 105 -21.34 12.06 -0.50
CA ALA A 105 -21.00 11.08 0.52
C ALA A 105 -22.16 10.06 0.59
N PRO A 106 -21.91 8.74 0.58
CA PRO A 106 -22.98 7.79 0.86
C PRO A 106 -23.67 8.26 2.15
N VAL A 107 -25.00 8.17 2.21
CA VAL A 107 -25.70 8.27 3.50
C VAL A 107 -25.20 7.07 4.30
N LEU A 108 -24.11 7.28 5.02
CA LEU A 108 -23.64 6.36 6.02
C LEU A 108 -24.79 6.30 7.01
N GLY A 109 -25.30 5.09 7.28
CA GLY A 109 -26.19 4.89 8.42
C GLY A 109 -25.56 5.51 9.66
N GLU A 110 -26.39 5.85 10.65
CA GLU A 110 -25.97 6.47 11.91
C GLU A 110 -24.61 5.92 12.33
N PRO A 111 -23.60 6.79 12.53
CA PRO A 111 -22.26 6.35 12.87
C PRO A 111 -22.38 5.42 14.08
N VAL A 112 -22.08 4.14 13.86
CA VAL A 112 -21.83 3.23 14.95
C VAL A 112 -20.61 3.83 15.63
N GLU A 113 -20.77 4.27 16.88
CA GLU A 113 -19.69 4.74 17.73
C GLU A 113 -18.62 3.64 17.80
N VAL A 114 -17.62 3.74 16.93
CA VAL A 114 -16.37 2.99 17.04
C VAL A 114 -15.42 3.94 17.74
N ASP A 115 -15.38 3.78 19.07
CA ASP A 115 -14.41 4.31 20.02
C ASP A 115 -13.17 4.93 19.34
N ASP A 116 -13.06 6.26 19.34
CA ASP A 116 -11.91 7.06 18.86
C ASP A 116 -11.25 6.61 17.51
N ALA A 117 -12.03 6.14 16.54
CA ALA A 117 -11.51 5.50 15.31
C ALA A 117 -10.93 6.43 14.21
N GLU A 118 -10.76 7.74 14.46
CA GLU A 118 -10.31 8.67 13.41
C GLU A 118 -8.85 8.45 12.97
N PHE A 119 -8.00 7.99 13.91
CA PHE A 119 -6.56 7.85 13.70
C PHE A 119 -6.00 6.57 14.32
N ARG A 120 -4.97 5.99 13.69
CA ARG A 120 -4.26 4.78 14.17
C ARG A 120 -2.76 5.03 14.29
N GLU A 121 -2.10 4.51 15.31
CA GLU A 121 -0.64 4.71 15.49
C GLU A 121 0.19 3.61 14.85
N VAL A 122 1.25 3.97 14.11
CA VAL A 122 2.25 3.02 13.59
C VAL A 122 3.45 2.87 14.52
N VAL A 123 4.14 1.72 14.42
CA VAL A 123 5.31 1.41 15.25
C VAL A 123 6.53 2.27 14.90
N GLU A 124 6.65 2.67 13.63
CA GLU A 124 7.73 3.54 13.15
C GLU A 124 7.13 4.74 12.39
N PRO A 125 7.61 5.97 12.66
CA PRO A 125 7.13 7.17 11.98
C PRO A 125 7.26 7.07 10.45
N GLN A 126 6.22 7.50 9.75
CA GLN A 126 6.15 7.62 8.30
C GLN A 126 6.50 9.04 7.85
N ASN A 127 6.89 9.22 6.59
CA ASN A 127 7.13 10.54 5.99
C ASN A 127 5.92 11.00 5.17
N CYS A 128 5.39 12.19 5.47
CA CYS A 128 4.23 12.73 4.75
C CYS A 128 4.61 13.03 3.29
N TYR A 129 3.79 12.58 2.33
CA TYR A 129 4.05 12.78 0.91
C TYR A 129 4.02 14.26 0.50
N ILE A 130 3.27 15.11 1.21
CA ILE A 130 3.12 16.55 0.89
C ILE A 130 4.16 17.38 1.64
N CYS A 131 4.05 17.50 2.97
CA CYS A 131 4.89 18.40 3.76
C CYS A 131 6.24 17.80 4.17
N LYS A 132 6.47 16.50 3.92
CA LYS A 132 7.70 15.76 4.27
C LYS A 132 8.01 15.64 5.77
N GLN A 133 7.07 16.01 6.65
CA GLN A 133 7.22 15.81 8.09
C GLN A 133 7.00 14.33 8.46
N ASN A 134 7.72 13.87 9.50
CA ASN A 134 7.48 12.58 10.11
C ASN A 134 6.17 12.58 10.90
N TYR A 135 5.42 11.49 10.85
CA TYR A 135 4.17 11.31 11.57
C TYR A 135 3.97 9.83 11.92
N ASP A 136 3.33 9.55 13.04
CA ASP A 136 3.02 8.21 13.54
C ASP A 136 1.52 7.94 13.60
N GLN A 137 0.69 8.99 13.63
CA GLN A 137 -0.76 8.90 13.54
C GLN A 137 -1.24 8.84 12.07
N ILE A 138 -1.82 7.70 11.69
CA ILE A 138 -2.38 7.42 10.38
C ILE A 138 -3.84 7.83 10.35
N HIS A 139 -4.20 8.69 9.40
CA HIS A 139 -5.59 9.06 9.12
C HIS A 139 -6.37 7.85 8.59
N HIS A 140 -7.61 7.66 9.03
CA HIS A 140 -8.48 6.52 8.64
C HIS A 140 -8.51 6.25 7.11
N PHE A 141 -8.43 7.31 6.29
CA PHE A 141 -8.43 7.20 4.84
C PHE A 141 -7.03 7.21 4.18
N TYR A 142 -6.10 8.06 4.62
CA TYR A 142 -4.83 8.33 3.92
C TYR A 142 -3.65 7.80 4.73
N ASP A 143 -2.90 6.87 4.13
CA ASP A 143 -1.76 6.18 4.74
C ASP A 143 -0.39 6.81 4.43
N GLN A 144 -0.37 7.82 3.56
CA GLN A 144 0.85 8.49 3.08
C GLN A 144 0.86 9.99 3.41
N LEU A 145 -0.07 10.47 4.22
CA LEU A 145 -0.21 11.87 4.61
C LEU A 145 -0.27 11.97 6.13
N CYS A 146 0.42 12.96 6.70
CA CYS A 146 0.23 13.30 8.10
C CYS A 146 -1.22 13.77 8.36
N PRO A 147 -1.73 13.70 9.60
CA PRO A 147 -3.12 14.03 9.93
C PRO A 147 -3.59 15.36 9.36
N ALA A 148 -2.80 16.43 9.51
CA ALA A 148 -3.15 17.76 8.99
C ALA A 148 -3.28 17.79 7.46
N CYS A 149 -2.35 17.17 6.73
CA CYS A 149 -2.43 17.09 5.26
C CYS A 149 -3.57 16.18 4.82
N ALA A 150 -3.80 15.06 5.51
CA ALA A 150 -4.85 14.11 5.21
C ALA A 150 -6.23 14.75 5.32
N GLU A 151 -6.47 15.48 6.42
CA GLU A 151 -7.74 16.15 6.69
C GLU A 151 -8.12 17.16 5.60
N VAL A 152 -7.16 18.00 5.20
CA VAL A 152 -7.36 18.96 4.10
C VAL A 152 -7.69 18.23 2.80
N ASN A 153 -6.94 17.19 2.44
CA ASN A 153 -7.18 16.45 1.18
C ASN A 153 -8.48 15.65 1.20
N PHE A 154 -8.87 15.14 2.37
CA PHE A 154 -10.11 14.40 2.54
C PHE A 154 -11.32 15.32 2.34
N LYS A 155 -11.32 16.51 2.96
CA LYS A 155 -12.32 17.56 2.73
C LYS A 155 -12.41 17.98 1.27
N LYS A 156 -11.25 18.19 0.61
CA LYS A 156 -11.19 18.58 -0.82
C LYS A 156 -11.73 17.51 -1.77
N ARG A 157 -11.79 16.25 -1.34
CA ARG A 157 -12.28 15.15 -2.16
C ARG A 157 -13.75 15.36 -2.56
N THR A 158 -14.56 15.83 -1.61
CA THR A 158 -16.00 16.09 -1.79
C THR A 158 -16.33 17.55 -2.07
N GLU A 159 -15.38 18.47 -1.89
CA GLU A 159 -15.55 19.90 -2.23
C GLU A 159 -15.98 20.07 -3.70
N THR A 160 -17.04 20.85 -3.95
CA THR A 160 -17.61 21.05 -5.27
C THR A 160 -18.00 22.51 -5.49
N ALA A 161 -18.27 22.89 -6.73
CA ALA A 161 -18.74 24.21 -7.13
C ALA A 161 -19.78 24.06 -8.25
N ASP A 162 -20.66 25.05 -8.42
CA ASP A 162 -21.57 25.10 -9.58
C ASP A 162 -20.81 25.60 -10.82
N LEU A 163 -20.67 24.71 -11.80
CA LEU A 163 -20.00 24.97 -13.07
C LEU A 163 -20.96 24.93 -14.27
N ARG A 164 -22.28 25.06 -14.05
CA ARG A 164 -23.26 25.11 -15.13
C ARG A 164 -22.96 26.23 -16.12
N GLY A 165 -23.08 25.92 -17.41
CA GLY A 165 -22.78 26.84 -18.50
C GLY A 165 -21.28 27.06 -18.77
N ARG A 166 -20.40 26.30 -18.09
CA ARG A 166 -18.95 26.31 -18.35
C ARG A 166 -18.56 25.15 -19.24
N VAL A 167 -17.61 25.40 -20.15
CA VAL A 167 -17.06 24.37 -21.05
C VAL A 167 -15.62 24.06 -20.66
N ALA A 168 -15.33 22.79 -20.39
CA ALA A 168 -14.00 22.31 -19.98
C ALA A 168 -13.42 21.35 -21.03
N LEU A 169 -12.17 21.59 -21.43
CA LEU A 169 -11.37 20.64 -22.19
C LEU A 169 -10.48 19.83 -21.24
N LEU A 170 -10.60 18.51 -21.24
CA LEU A 170 -9.79 17.61 -20.44
C LEU A 170 -8.97 16.66 -21.32
N THR A 171 -7.65 16.71 -21.19
CA THR A 171 -6.79 15.75 -21.89
C THR A 171 -6.54 14.48 -21.05
N GLY A 172 -6.69 13.31 -21.66
CA GLY A 172 -6.38 12.04 -21.02
C GLY A 172 -7.43 11.59 -19.98
N GLY A 173 -8.73 11.78 -20.25
CA GLY A 173 -9.80 11.53 -19.29
C GLY A 173 -10.27 10.07 -19.15
N ARG A 174 -9.61 9.10 -19.79
CA ARG A 174 -10.07 7.69 -19.81
C ARG A 174 -9.93 6.97 -18.48
N VAL A 175 -8.86 7.22 -17.72
CA VAL A 175 -8.50 6.45 -16.52
C VAL A 175 -7.90 7.35 -15.43
N LYS A 176 -7.85 6.83 -14.20
CA LYS A 176 -7.16 7.43 -13.05
C LYS A 176 -7.57 8.89 -12.82
N ILE A 177 -6.60 9.80 -12.65
CA ILE A 177 -6.82 11.21 -12.28
C ILE A 177 -7.68 11.91 -13.32
N GLY A 178 -7.40 11.71 -14.62
CA GLY A 178 -8.21 12.30 -15.69
C GLY A 178 -9.67 11.87 -15.61
N TYR A 179 -9.93 10.56 -15.45
CA TYR A 179 -11.29 10.04 -15.30
C TYR A 179 -12.03 10.68 -14.11
N GLN A 180 -11.39 10.74 -12.95
CA GLN A 180 -11.98 11.34 -11.75
C GLN A 180 -12.20 12.85 -11.89
N ALA A 181 -11.28 13.57 -12.54
CA ALA A 181 -11.44 14.99 -12.83
C ALA A 181 -12.63 15.22 -13.76
N GLY A 182 -12.79 14.39 -14.80
CA GLY A 182 -13.93 14.46 -15.72
C GLY A 182 -15.26 14.25 -15.01
N ILE A 183 -15.38 13.18 -14.20
CA ILE A 183 -16.57 12.90 -13.40
C ILE A 183 -16.89 14.06 -12.44
N LYS A 184 -15.88 14.64 -11.78
CA LYS A 184 -16.07 15.78 -10.87
C LYS A 184 -16.59 17.03 -11.61
N LEU A 185 -16.08 17.33 -12.80
CA LEU A 185 -16.54 18.45 -13.63
C LEU A 185 -17.99 18.25 -14.11
N LEU A 186 -18.32 17.05 -14.58
CA LEU A 186 -19.66 16.71 -15.06
C LEU A 186 -20.71 16.79 -13.93
N ARG A 187 -20.39 16.26 -12.75
CA ARG A 187 -21.21 16.32 -11.53
C ARG A 187 -21.33 17.75 -10.98
N ALA A 188 -20.34 18.60 -11.23
CA ALA A 188 -20.41 20.03 -10.96
C ALA A 188 -21.23 20.82 -12.00
N GLY A 189 -21.70 20.18 -13.08
CA GLY A 189 -22.58 20.77 -14.08
C GLY A 189 -21.88 21.33 -15.32
N ALA A 190 -20.57 21.16 -15.46
CA ALA A 190 -19.85 21.61 -16.65
C ALA A 190 -20.19 20.76 -17.89
N SER A 191 -20.07 21.37 -19.07
CA SER A 191 -19.90 20.65 -20.34
C SER A 191 -18.46 20.21 -20.48
N LEU A 192 -18.24 18.93 -20.76
CA LEU A 192 -16.90 18.34 -20.77
C LEU A 192 -16.57 17.79 -22.16
N ILE A 193 -15.53 18.38 -22.75
CA ILE A 193 -14.86 17.86 -23.93
C ILE A 193 -13.65 17.08 -23.44
N MET A 194 -13.68 15.75 -23.59
CA MET A 194 -12.62 14.87 -23.11
C MET A 194 -11.87 14.22 -24.26
N THR A 195 -10.55 14.24 -24.21
CA THR A 195 -9.70 13.60 -25.23
C THR A 195 -8.98 12.37 -24.71
N THR A 196 -8.85 11.36 -25.56
CA THR A 196 -8.11 10.13 -25.26
C THR A 196 -7.76 9.38 -26.53
N ARG A 197 -6.70 8.55 -26.49
CA ARG A 197 -6.39 7.61 -27.59
C ARG A 197 -7.37 6.44 -27.69
N PHE A 198 -8.24 6.24 -26.69
CA PHE A 198 -9.18 5.11 -26.65
C PHE A 198 -10.61 5.60 -26.35
N PRO A 199 -11.26 6.30 -27.31
CA PRO A 199 -12.54 6.97 -27.07
C PRO A 199 -13.68 5.99 -26.77
N ARG A 200 -13.71 4.82 -27.42
CA ARG A 200 -14.74 3.79 -27.19
C ARG A 200 -14.69 3.19 -25.78
N ASP A 201 -13.48 2.91 -25.28
CA ASP A 201 -13.28 2.42 -23.90
C ASP A 201 -13.70 3.49 -22.88
N ALA A 202 -13.35 4.75 -23.14
CA ALA A 202 -13.77 5.83 -22.27
C ALA A 202 -15.30 6.00 -22.26
N ALA A 203 -15.95 6.02 -23.42
CA ALA A 203 -17.41 6.12 -23.52
C ALA A 203 -18.11 5.01 -22.71
N LYS A 204 -17.63 3.76 -22.83
CA LYS A 204 -18.15 2.64 -22.04
C LYS A 204 -18.02 2.88 -20.53
N ARG A 205 -16.85 3.34 -20.06
CA ARG A 205 -16.60 3.61 -18.64
C ARG A 205 -17.51 4.70 -18.08
N PHE A 206 -17.62 5.83 -18.77
CA PHE A 206 -18.50 6.92 -18.32
C PHE A 206 -19.97 6.47 -18.31
N ALA A 207 -20.40 5.70 -19.31
CA ALA A 207 -21.77 5.17 -19.36
C ALA A 207 -22.10 4.12 -18.28
N GLU A 208 -21.10 3.53 -17.63
CA GLU A 208 -21.27 2.59 -16.52
C GLU A 208 -21.47 3.30 -15.16
N GLU A 209 -21.30 4.63 -15.08
CA GLU A 209 -21.58 5.39 -13.86
C GLU A 209 -23.10 5.47 -13.61
N LEU A 210 -23.51 5.29 -12.34
CA LEU A 210 -24.92 5.19 -11.96
C LEU A 210 -25.72 6.46 -12.28
N ASP A 211 -25.07 7.62 -12.23
CA ASP A 211 -25.62 8.95 -12.48
C ASP A 211 -25.35 9.44 -13.91
N PHE A 212 -24.93 8.57 -14.83
CA PHE A 212 -24.64 8.94 -16.22
C PHE A 212 -25.81 9.67 -16.90
N ALA A 213 -27.06 9.28 -16.60
CA ALA A 213 -28.25 9.91 -17.17
C ALA A 213 -28.39 11.40 -16.82
N ASP A 214 -27.76 11.88 -15.74
CA ASP A 214 -27.86 13.27 -15.27
C ASP A 214 -26.89 14.24 -15.98
N TRP A 215 -25.88 13.71 -16.66
CA TRP A 215 -24.80 14.51 -17.24
C TRP A 215 -24.22 13.98 -18.55
N GLY A 216 -24.62 12.80 -19.02
CA GLY A 216 -24.07 12.15 -20.21
C GLY A 216 -24.31 12.95 -21.50
N ASP A 217 -25.36 13.78 -21.54
CA ASP A 217 -25.66 14.73 -22.60
C ASP A 217 -24.61 15.86 -22.72
N ARG A 218 -23.88 16.14 -21.63
CA ARG A 218 -22.84 17.17 -21.56
C ARG A 218 -21.42 16.63 -21.79
N LEU A 219 -21.27 15.34 -22.08
CA LEU A 219 -19.98 14.70 -22.29
C LEU A 219 -19.71 14.43 -23.77
N GLU A 220 -18.64 15.04 -24.29
CA GLU A 220 -18.11 14.77 -25.61
C GLU A 220 -16.75 14.08 -25.52
N ILE A 221 -16.55 13.04 -26.33
CA ILE A 221 -15.32 12.23 -26.27
C ILE A 221 -14.64 12.20 -27.64
N PHE A 222 -13.43 12.76 -27.70
CA PHE A 222 -12.62 12.80 -28.91
C PHE A 222 -11.45 11.82 -28.85
N GLY A 223 -11.32 11.05 -29.93
CA GLY A 223 -10.13 10.26 -30.21
C GLY A 223 -8.96 11.17 -30.59
N LEU A 224 -7.95 11.31 -29.72
CA LEU A 224 -6.80 12.17 -30.00
C LEU A 224 -5.50 11.56 -29.46
N ASP A 225 -4.50 11.45 -30.34
CA ASP A 225 -3.11 11.20 -29.96
C ASP A 225 -2.35 12.53 -29.96
N LEU A 226 -2.01 13.03 -28.77
CA LEU A 226 -1.30 14.30 -28.62
C LEU A 226 0.13 14.30 -29.18
N ARG A 227 0.67 13.12 -29.52
CA ARG A 227 1.96 13.01 -30.22
C ARG A 227 1.86 13.34 -31.71
N HIS A 228 0.65 13.37 -32.25
CA HIS A 228 0.40 13.64 -33.66
C HIS A 228 -0.07 15.09 -33.85
N THR A 229 0.87 16.01 -34.00
CA THR A 229 0.61 17.46 -34.11
C THR A 229 -0.47 17.82 -35.13
N PRO A 230 -0.52 17.25 -36.35
CA PRO A 230 -1.58 17.59 -37.31
C PRO A 230 -2.99 17.28 -36.78
N SER A 231 -3.16 16.19 -36.02
CA SER A 231 -4.43 15.88 -35.37
C SER A 231 -4.77 16.87 -34.25
N VAL A 232 -3.77 17.33 -33.50
CA VAL A 232 -3.96 18.35 -32.45
C VAL A 232 -4.40 19.68 -33.07
N GLU A 233 -3.76 20.11 -34.17
CA GLU A 233 -4.15 21.33 -34.89
C GLU A 233 -5.53 21.21 -35.54
N ALA A 234 -5.86 20.04 -36.12
CA ALA A 234 -7.18 19.78 -36.66
C ALA A 234 -8.25 19.83 -35.57
N PHE A 235 -7.96 19.27 -34.40
CA PHE A 235 -8.84 19.31 -33.24
C PHE A 235 -9.00 20.73 -32.68
N ALA A 236 -7.93 21.50 -32.56
CA ALA A 236 -8.00 22.90 -32.14
C ALA A 236 -8.90 23.73 -33.08
N ARG A 237 -8.72 23.60 -34.39
CA ARG A 237 -9.60 24.25 -35.38
C ARG A 237 -11.03 23.76 -35.36
N HIS A 238 -11.28 22.53 -34.92
CA HIS A 238 -12.63 22.03 -34.71
C HIS A 238 -13.28 22.74 -33.52
N LEU A 239 -12.57 22.83 -32.39
CA LEU A 239 -13.04 23.53 -31.20
C LEU A 239 -13.31 25.02 -31.46
N GLU A 240 -12.44 25.71 -32.19
CA GLU A 240 -12.66 27.11 -32.59
C GLU A 240 -13.92 27.34 -33.42
N ARG A 241 -14.44 26.28 -34.08
CA ARG A 241 -15.65 26.36 -34.90
C ARG A 241 -16.89 25.84 -34.19
N SER A 242 -16.75 24.86 -33.30
CA SER A 242 -17.87 24.21 -32.62
C SER A 242 -18.22 24.88 -31.29
N GLU A 243 -17.22 25.42 -30.59
CA GLU A 243 -17.39 25.99 -29.26
C GLU A 243 -17.34 27.52 -29.30
N ASP A 244 -18.33 28.17 -28.69
CA ASP A 244 -18.31 29.62 -28.50
C ASP A 244 -17.21 30.05 -27.49
N ARG A 245 -16.85 29.17 -26.56
CA ARG A 245 -15.87 29.43 -25.49
C ARG A 245 -15.26 28.14 -24.92
N LEU A 246 -14.06 28.27 -24.37
CA LEU A 246 -13.47 27.31 -23.44
C LEU A 246 -13.14 28.03 -22.14
N ASP A 247 -13.76 27.61 -21.03
CA ASP A 247 -13.54 28.19 -19.71
C ASP A 247 -12.31 27.58 -19.02
N PHE A 248 -12.10 26.28 -19.20
CA PHE A 248 -11.05 25.53 -18.51
C PHE A 248 -10.33 24.59 -19.47
N ILE A 249 -9.01 24.49 -19.33
CA ILE A 249 -8.21 23.45 -19.98
C ILE A 249 -7.45 22.69 -18.89
N LEU A 250 -7.71 21.40 -18.78
CA LEU A 250 -7.03 20.50 -17.87
C LEU A 250 -6.01 19.67 -18.66
N HIS A 251 -4.75 20.09 -18.61
CA HIS A 251 -3.62 19.35 -19.16
C HIS A 251 -3.22 18.18 -18.25
N ASN A 252 -3.97 17.09 -18.34
CA ASN A 252 -3.71 15.88 -17.54
C ASN A 252 -2.99 14.77 -18.34
N ALA A 253 -3.15 14.73 -19.68
CA ALA A 253 -2.51 13.71 -20.48
C ALA A 253 -0.99 13.76 -20.33
N CYS A 254 -0.38 12.62 -19.98
CA CYS A 254 1.06 12.43 -19.94
C CYS A 254 1.45 11.16 -20.70
N GLN A 255 2.69 11.13 -21.17
CA GLN A 255 3.30 9.91 -21.66
C GLN A 255 3.92 9.19 -20.46
N THR A 256 3.40 8.01 -20.15
CA THR A 256 4.02 7.05 -19.25
C THR A 256 4.92 6.11 -20.02
#